data_AF-A0A1Q9K6M4-F1
#
_entry.id   AF-A0A1Q9K6M4-F1
#
_cell.length_a   1.000
_cell.length_b   1.000
_cell.length_c   1.000
_cell.angle_alpha   90.00
_cell.angle_beta   90.00
_cell.angle_gamma   90.00
#
_symmetry.space_group_name_H-M   'P 1'
#
loop_
_entity.id
_entity.type
_entity.pdbx_description
1 polymer ?
#
loop_
_entity_poly.entity_id
_entity_poly.type
_entity_poly.pdbx_seq_one_letter_code
_entity_poly.pdbx_strand_id
1 'polypeptide(L)'
;MGSNEEKAQQLGLNTCWVAMTYKKISGAFKVGNGEKLVVVISLGYGKTQGVGHKVKSIKQVSNVSAETPNWFKEGVEAALLAPTAMNQQKFTLTYDNDKVSAKAGNGFYTKLDLGIVKYHFEIGAGNEKFSWL
;
A
#
# COMPACT_ATOMS: atom_id res chain seq x y z
N MET A 1 -3.81 2.24 -0.33
CA MET A 1 -3.76 3.64 0.08
C MET A 1 -2.86 4.43 -0.82
N GLY A 2 -3.47 4.96 -1.89
CA GLY A 2 -2.90 6.12 -2.57
C GLY A 2 -3.14 7.38 -1.73
N SER A 3 -2.44 8.45 -2.05
CA SER A 3 -2.44 9.73 -1.32
C SER A 3 -3.82 10.36 -1.08
N ASN A 4 -4.80 10.09 -1.93
CA ASN A 4 -6.16 10.61 -1.76
C ASN A 4 -6.99 9.84 -0.72
N GLU A 5 -6.61 8.60 -0.40
CA GLU A 5 -7.33 7.76 0.54
C GLU A 5 -6.97 8.08 1.99
N GLU A 6 -5.69 8.31 2.27
CA GLU A 6 -5.22 8.79 3.58
C GLU A 6 -5.86 10.14 3.92
N LYS A 7 -5.95 11.04 2.93
CA LYS A 7 -6.66 12.31 3.08
C LYS A 7 -8.14 12.11 3.37
N ALA A 8 -8.79 11.16 2.72
CA ALA A 8 -10.19 10.84 3.00
C ALA A 8 -10.39 10.32 4.45
N GLN A 9 -9.49 9.46 4.93
CA GLN A 9 -9.53 9.00 6.32
C GLN A 9 -9.25 10.11 7.33
N GLN A 10 -8.32 11.03 7.04
CA GLN A 10 -8.10 12.22 7.86
C GLN A 10 -9.35 13.12 7.94
N LEU A 11 -10.19 13.10 6.90
CA LEU A 11 -11.48 13.79 6.87
C LEU A 11 -12.63 12.97 7.48
N GLY A 12 -12.35 11.82 8.09
CA GLY A 12 -13.34 10.96 8.75
C GLY A 12 -14.11 10.01 7.81
N LEU A 13 -13.66 9.83 6.57
CA LEU A 13 -14.27 8.91 5.61
C LEU A 13 -13.63 7.52 5.67
N ASN A 14 -14.44 6.49 5.51
CA ASN A 14 -14.01 5.11 5.33
C ASN A 14 -13.81 4.78 3.86
N THR A 15 -12.90 3.86 3.57
CA THR A 15 -12.44 3.54 2.22
C THR A 15 -12.42 2.03 1.99
N CYS A 16 -12.73 1.57 0.78
CA CYS A 16 -12.67 0.15 0.40
C CYS A 16 -12.17 -0.04 -1.04
N TRP A 17 -11.21 -0.95 -1.21
CA TRP A 17 -10.64 -1.31 -2.51
C TRP A 17 -11.41 -2.47 -3.12
N VAL A 18 -12.05 -2.22 -4.25
CA VAL A 18 -12.79 -3.23 -5.01
C VAL A 18 -12.08 -3.47 -6.34
N ALA A 19 -11.43 -4.64 -6.46
CA ALA A 19 -10.66 -5.00 -7.64
C ALA A 19 -11.25 -6.19 -8.44
N MET A 20 -11.88 -7.17 -7.78
CA MET A 20 -12.38 -8.38 -8.44
C MET A 20 -13.89 -8.39 -8.72
N THR A 21 -14.71 -7.79 -7.86
CA THR A 21 -16.17 -7.99 -7.85
C THR A 21 -16.96 -6.81 -8.41
N TYR A 22 -16.28 -5.77 -8.89
CA TYR A 22 -16.97 -4.61 -9.43
C TYR A 22 -17.60 -4.92 -10.79
N LYS A 23 -18.94 -4.93 -10.83
CA LYS A 23 -19.70 -5.02 -12.08
C LYS A 23 -19.60 -3.68 -12.80
N LYS A 24 -19.08 -3.67 -14.03
CA LYS A 24 -19.05 -2.46 -14.86
C LYS A 24 -20.48 -1.97 -15.11
N ILE A 25 -20.80 -0.78 -14.63
CA ILE A 25 -22.11 -0.14 -14.84
C ILE A 25 -21.99 0.77 -16.06
N SER A 26 -22.82 0.53 -17.07
CA SER A 26 -22.86 1.37 -18.27
C SER A 26 -23.18 2.82 -17.90
N GLY A 27 -22.40 3.78 -18.42
CA GLY A 27 -22.60 5.21 -18.18
C GLY A 27 -22.03 5.77 -16.87
N ALA A 28 -21.59 4.92 -15.92
CA ALA A 28 -21.02 5.39 -14.66
C ALA A 28 -19.58 5.92 -14.80
N PHE A 29 -18.85 5.47 -15.81
CA PHE A 29 -17.50 5.91 -16.14
C PHE A 29 -17.21 5.63 -17.62
N LYS A 30 -16.21 6.32 -18.18
CA LYS A 30 -15.69 6.05 -19.52
C LYS A 30 -14.30 5.44 -19.39
N VAL A 31 -14.04 4.38 -20.15
CA VAL A 31 -12.70 3.81 -20.35
C VAL A 31 -12.38 4.00 -21.82
N GLY A 32 -11.38 4.83 -22.11
CA GLY A 32 -10.92 5.12 -23.46
C GLY A 32 -10.25 3.92 -24.11
N ASN A 33 -9.95 4.06 -25.40
CA ASN A 33 -9.22 3.02 -26.13
C ASN A 33 -7.80 2.87 -25.57
N GLY A 34 -7.38 1.65 -25.26
CA GLY A 34 -6.10 1.36 -24.61
C GLY A 34 -6.07 1.58 -23.09
N GLU A 35 -7.13 2.11 -22.48
CA GLU A 35 -7.22 2.26 -21.03
C GLU A 35 -7.78 0.99 -20.36
N LYS A 36 -7.40 0.78 -19.10
CA LYS A 36 -7.91 -0.32 -18.29
C LYS A 36 -8.35 0.20 -16.93
N LEU A 37 -9.58 -0.15 -16.53
CA LEU A 37 -10.00 -0.02 -15.14
C LEU A 37 -9.20 -1.00 -14.28
N VAL A 38 -8.26 -0.47 -13.49
CA VAL A 38 -7.37 -1.27 -12.64
C VAL A 38 -7.99 -1.52 -11.26
N VAL A 39 -8.66 -0.52 -10.69
CA VAL A 39 -9.30 -0.60 -9.37
C VAL A 39 -10.39 0.45 -9.21
N VAL A 40 -11.36 0.17 -8.34
CA VAL A 40 -12.35 1.12 -7.83
C VAL A 40 -12.13 1.30 -6.33
N ILE A 41 -12.05 2.55 -5.88
CA ILE A 41 -11.95 2.90 -4.45
C ILE A 41 -13.27 3.57 -4.07
N SER A 42 -14.05 2.94 -3.20
CA SER A 42 -15.26 3.56 -2.66
C SER A 42 -14.91 4.39 -1.43
N LEU A 43 -15.50 5.57 -1.31
CA LEU A 43 -15.34 6.49 -0.17
C LEU A 43 -16.72 6.78 0.43
N GLY A 44 -16.81 6.89 1.75
CA GLY A 44 -18.05 7.31 2.43
C GLY A 44 -17.95 7.19 3.95
N TYR A 45 -18.96 7.66 4.68
CA TYR A 45 -19.01 7.50 6.13
C TYR A 45 -19.41 6.06 6.47
N GLY A 46 -18.47 5.30 7.03
CA GLY A 46 -18.72 3.93 7.44
C GLY A 46 -19.62 3.88 8.66
N LYS A 47 -20.61 2.97 8.65
CA LYS A 47 -21.41 2.67 9.86
C LYS A 47 -20.55 2.03 10.97
N THR A 48 -19.44 1.39 10.58
CA THR A 48 -18.50 0.69 11.45
C THR A 48 -17.07 1.01 11.01
N GLN A 49 -16.15 1.11 11.98
CA GLN A 49 -14.73 1.26 11.68
C GLN A 49 -14.10 -0.06 11.23
N GLY A 50 -13.01 0.05 10.47
CA GLY A 50 -12.20 -1.12 10.09
C GLY A 50 -11.60 -1.79 11.32
N VAL A 51 -11.47 -3.12 11.27
CA VAL A 51 -10.85 -3.92 12.34
C VAL A 51 -9.41 -4.23 11.95
N GLY A 52 -8.49 -4.13 12.91
CA GLY A 52 -7.10 -4.53 12.69
C GLY A 52 -7.00 -6.00 12.32
N HIS A 53 -6.34 -6.31 11.21
CA HIS A 53 -6.09 -7.68 10.77
C HIS A 53 -4.68 -8.11 11.18
N LYS A 54 -4.46 -9.43 11.26
CA LYS A 54 -3.12 -9.99 11.52
C LYS A 54 -2.17 -9.56 10.41
N VAL A 55 -1.11 -8.85 10.78
CA VAL A 55 -0.04 -8.41 9.87
C VAL A 55 1.19 -9.33 9.99
N LYS A 56 2.00 -9.38 8.94
CA LYS A 56 3.32 -10.04 9.00
C LYS A 56 4.27 -9.25 9.90
N SER A 57 5.30 -9.92 10.40
CA SER A 57 6.37 -9.22 11.13
C SER A 57 7.29 -8.46 10.18
N ILE A 58 7.96 -7.43 10.69
CA ILE A 58 8.94 -6.62 9.94
C ILE A 58 10.01 -7.48 9.24
N LYS A 59 10.46 -8.57 9.88
CA LYS A 59 11.47 -9.49 9.32
C LYS A 59 10.93 -10.41 8.23
N GLN A 60 9.62 -10.60 8.14
CA GLN A 60 8.99 -11.40 7.07
C GLN A 60 8.85 -10.62 5.76
N VAL A 61 8.94 -9.29 5.82
CA VAL A 61 8.78 -8.39 4.67
C VAL A 61 10.00 -7.52 4.42
N SER A 62 11.08 -7.66 5.21
CA SER A 62 12.30 -6.88 5.04
C SER A 62 13.55 -7.55 5.58
N ASN A 63 14.72 -6.99 5.25
CA ASN A 63 16.01 -7.35 5.82
C ASN A 63 16.38 -6.51 7.07
N VAL A 64 15.40 -5.92 7.75
CA VAL A 64 15.65 -5.09 8.95
C VAL A 64 16.48 -5.83 9.99
N SER A 65 17.51 -5.16 10.50
CA SER A 65 18.46 -5.70 11.46
C SER A 65 18.76 -4.67 12.55
N ALA A 66 19.62 -5.02 13.51
CA ALA A 66 20.10 -4.05 14.50
C ALA A 66 20.97 -2.94 13.89
N GLU A 67 21.48 -3.16 12.67
CA GLU A 67 22.38 -2.25 11.96
C GLU A 67 21.64 -1.35 10.98
N THR A 68 20.37 -1.64 10.67
CA THR A 68 19.58 -0.79 9.77
C THR A 68 19.17 0.51 10.47
N PRO A 69 19.20 1.66 9.78
CA PRO A 69 18.74 2.94 10.34
C PRO A 69 17.29 2.90 10.82
N ASN A 70 16.96 3.72 11.83
CA ASN A 70 15.62 3.79 12.39
C ASN A 70 14.56 4.17 11.34
N TRP A 71 14.87 5.12 10.44
CA TRP A 71 13.95 5.53 9.38
C TRP A 71 13.56 4.35 8.46
N PHE A 72 14.47 3.40 8.21
CA PHE A 72 14.15 2.23 7.39
C PHE A 72 13.15 1.33 8.11
N LYS A 73 13.37 1.12 9.42
CA LYS A 73 12.46 0.35 10.26
C LYS A 73 11.08 1.01 10.34
N GLU A 74 11.01 2.31 10.57
CA GLU A 74 9.76 3.09 10.61
C GLU A 74 9.03 3.05 9.26
N GLY A 75 9.76 3.15 8.15
CA GLY A 75 9.23 2.94 6.82
C GLY A 75 8.63 1.55 6.61
N VAL A 76 9.31 0.48 7.08
CA VAL A 76 8.79 -0.90 7.00
C VAL A 76 7.53 -1.07 7.87
N GLU A 77 7.50 -0.47 9.06
CA GLU A 77 6.34 -0.50 9.95
C GLU A 77 5.13 0.21 9.32
N ALA A 78 5.34 1.38 8.71
CA ALA A 78 4.30 2.06 7.94
C ALA A 78 3.85 1.24 6.72
N ALA A 79 4.78 0.64 5.99
CA ALA A 79 4.49 -0.23 4.85
C ALA A 79 3.63 -1.46 5.22
N LEU A 80 3.74 -1.98 6.45
CA LEU A 80 2.90 -3.09 6.93
C LEU A 80 1.45 -2.66 7.21
N LEU A 81 1.21 -1.38 7.47
CA LEU A 81 -0.12 -0.79 7.64
C LEU A 81 -0.82 -0.51 6.31
N ALA A 82 -0.07 -0.56 5.20
CA ALA A 82 -0.63 -0.40 3.86
C ALA A 82 -1.74 -1.43 3.59
N PRO A 83 -2.91 -0.99 3.06
CA PRO A 83 -3.92 -1.92 2.63
C PRO A 83 -3.41 -2.62 1.36
N THR A 84 -3.37 -3.94 1.42
CA THR A 84 -3.00 -4.81 0.29
C THR A 84 -4.18 -5.69 -0.08
N ALA A 85 -4.28 -6.09 -1.35
CA ALA A 85 -5.37 -6.94 -1.82
C ALA A 85 -5.43 -8.24 -0.99
N MET A 86 -6.60 -8.50 -0.39
CA MET A 86 -6.83 -9.66 0.50
C MET A 86 -5.84 -9.75 1.68
N ASN A 87 -5.25 -8.62 2.10
CA ASN A 87 -4.24 -8.54 3.16
C ASN A 87 -3.06 -9.51 2.97
N GLN A 88 -2.66 -9.77 1.72
CA GLN A 88 -1.62 -10.78 1.42
C GLN A 88 -0.21 -10.34 1.87
N GLN A 89 0.04 -9.02 1.93
CA GLN A 89 1.33 -8.43 2.29
C GLN A 89 2.51 -9.13 1.57
N LYS A 90 2.35 -9.38 0.27
CA LYS A 90 3.33 -10.07 -0.57
C LYS A 90 4.29 -9.06 -1.18
N PHE A 91 5.14 -8.51 -0.34
CA PHE A 91 6.23 -7.62 -0.76
C PHE A 91 7.48 -7.90 0.08
N THR A 92 8.61 -7.42 -0.43
CA THR A 92 9.88 -7.42 0.30
C THR A 92 10.57 -6.07 0.10
N LEU A 93 10.97 -5.45 1.20
CA LEU A 93 11.76 -4.22 1.25
C LEU A 93 13.19 -4.56 1.65
N THR A 94 14.18 -4.08 0.91
CA THR A 94 15.58 -4.38 1.22
C THR A 94 16.38 -3.09 1.29
N TYR A 95 17.01 -2.88 2.43
CA TYR A 95 17.97 -1.81 2.68
C TYR A 95 19.39 -2.25 2.29
N ASP A 96 20.07 -1.41 1.53
CA ASP A 96 21.49 -1.53 1.18
C ASP A 96 22.10 -0.13 1.10
N ASN A 97 22.83 0.29 2.14
CA ASN A 97 23.62 1.52 2.18
C ASN A 97 22.90 2.74 1.58
N ASP A 98 21.85 3.22 2.27
CA ASP A 98 20.96 4.33 1.86
C ASP A 98 20.10 4.09 0.61
N LYS A 99 20.16 2.90 0.03
CA LYS A 99 19.27 2.49 -1.05
C LYS A 99 18.23 1.53 -0.54
N VAL A 100 17.02 1.67 -1.07
CA VAL A 100 15.91 0.78 -0.77
C VAL A 100 15.43 0.15 -2.07
N SER A 101 15.34 -1.17 -2.10
CA SER A 101 14.63 -1.88 -3.17
C SER A 101 13.31 -2.43 -2.65
N ALA A 102 12.30 -2.45 -3.52
CA ALA A 102 10.98 -2.99 -3.23
C ALA A 102 10.61 -4.03 -4.28
N LYS A 103 10.26 -5.24 -3.84
CA LYS A 103 9.89 -6.35 -4.72
C LYS A 103 8.48 -6.83 -4.43
N ALA A 104 7.63 -6.89 -5.45
CA ALA A 104 6.35 -7.57 -5.36
C ALA A 104 6.55 -9.09 -5.32
N GLY A 105 5.82 -9.77 -4.44
CA GLY A 105 5.69 -11.22 -4.48
C GLY A 105 4.75 -11.68 -5.60
N ASN A 106 4.44 -12.99 -5.59
CA ASN A 106 3.61 -13.60 -6.63
C ASN A 106 2.12 -13.57 -6.27
N GLY A 107 1.28 -13.09 -7.19
CA GLY A 107 -0.16 -13.10 -7.05
C GLY A 107 -0.86 -12.00 -7.83
N PHE A 108 -2.19 -12.02 -7.82
CA PHE A 108 -2.98 -10.92 -8.35
C PHE A 108 -2.77 -9.65 -7.53
N TYR A 109 -2.75 -8.51 -8.19
CA TYR A 109 -2.64 -7.16 -7.59
C TYR A 109 -1.34 -6.86 -6.84
N THR A 110 -0.38 -7.79 -6.72
CA THR A 110 0.86 -7.57 -5.96
C THR A 110 1.70 -6.39 -6.47
N LYS A 111 1.65 -6.09 -7.77
CA LYS A 111 2.29 -4.89 -8.35
C LYS A 111 1.59 -3.59 -7.99
N LEU A 112 0.26 -3.61 -7.91
CA LEU A 112 -0.55 -2.46 -7.46
C LEU A 112 -0.32 -2.23 -5.96
N ASP A 113 -0.37 -3.31 -5.18
CA ASP A 113 -0.05 -3.32 -3.75
C ASP A 113 1.36 -2.78 -3.50
N LEU A 114 2.35 -3.13 -4.34
CA LEU A 114 3.70 -2.62 -4.22
C LEU A 114 3.76 -1.09 -4.31
N GLY A 115 2.97 -0.47 -5.19
CA GLY A 115 2.91 0.99 -5.28
C GLY A 115 2.37 1.63 -4.00
N ILE A 116 1.32 1.05 -3.41
CA ILE A 116 0.76 1.49 -2.12
C ILE A 116 1.79 1.33 -1.01
N VAL A 117 2.47 0.18 -0.96
CA VAL A 117 3.51 -0.14 0.02
C VAL A 117 4.66 0.86 -0.05
N LYS A 118 5.12 1.21 -1.26
CA LYS A 118 6.18 2.21 -1.45
C LYS A 118 5.76 3.58 -0.92
N TYR A 119 4.52 3.99 -1.17
CA TYR A 119 4.01 5.27 -0.70
C TYR A 119 3.91 5.32 0.84
N HIS A 120 3.41 4.26 1.50
CA HIS A 120 3.43 4.19 2.96
C HIS A 120 4.85 4.15 3.52
N PHE A 121 5.76 3.45 2.86
CA PHE A 121 7.18 3.43 3.24
C PHE A 121 7.77 4.84 3.20
N GLU A 122 7.54 5.60 2.13
CA GLU A 122 8.00 6.98 1.98
C GLU A 122 7.49 7.89 3.11
N ILE A 123 6.23 7.73 3.51
CA ILE A 123 5.66 8.50 4.63
C ILE A 123 6.34 8.12 5.95
N GLY A 124 6.50 6.82 6.22
CA GLY A 124 7.08 6.32 7.46
C GLY A 124 8.58 6.58 7.59
N ALA A 125 9.33 6.54 6.48
CA ALA A 125 10.76 6.86 6.44
C ALA A 125 11.04 8.36 6.65
N GLY A 126 10.05 9.23 6.47
CA GLY A 126 10.18 10.66 6.67
C GLY A 126 11.06 11.35 5.62
N ASN A 127 11.51 12.57 5.92
CA ASN A 127 12.30 13.42 5.00
C ASN A 127 13.75 12.92 4.78
N GLU A 128 14.08 11.69 5.20
CA GLU A 128 15.40 11.11 4.97
C GLU A 128 15.59 10.74 3.51
N LYS A 129 16.75 11.12 2.95
CA LYS A 129 17.03 10.99 1.52
C LYS A 129 17.53 9.59 1.18
N PHE A 130 16.67 8.60 1.29
CA PHE A 130 16.95 7.30 0.68
C PHE A 130 16.67 7.35 -0.83
N SER A 131 17.27 6.45 -1.58
CA SER A 131 17.01 6.31 -3.02
C SER A 131 16.39 4.96 -3.34
N TRP A 132 15.34 4.94 -4.15
CA TRP A 132 14.80 3.69 -4.70
C TRP A 132 15.76 3.09 -5.74
N LEU A 133 15.97 1.77 -5.67
CA LEU A 133 16.63 0.94 -6.67
C LEU A 133 15.64 0.39 -7.71
#